data_AF-A0AAW6EPE9-F1
#
_entry.id   AF-A0AAW6EPE9-F1
#
_cell.length_a   1.000
_cell.length_b   1.000
_cell.length_c   1.000
_cell.angle_alpha   90.00
_cell.angle_beta   90.00
_cell.angle_gamma   90.00
#
_symmetry.space_group_name_H-M   'P 1'
#
loop_
_entity.id
_entity.type
_entity.pdbx_description
1 polymer ?
#
loop_
_entity_poly.entity_id
_entity_poly.type
_entity_poly.pdbx_seq_one_letter_code
_entity_poly.pdbx_strand_id
1 'polypeptide(L)'
;MQAIRIKPEEFRLENFINYYKDNCDELLYDYPDYVSRVCLIDRDYMDVITFDEDYEDINDASDYANLLLGEEYALHFAIGKTNEDLDKVEFLDGKIYNLRSYGDDEYEDYNIRDIGDFRLDLNNLVGLTLDFDYEDKEIVISSVNFEHGGELATPRIIEVEDSGDLEKVIVNFIERFIIKE
;
A
#
# COMPACT_ATOMS: atom_id res chain seq x y z
N MET A 1 0.99 12.12 -1.40
CA MET A 1 0.43 12.41 -0.08
C MET A 1 1.55 12.73 0.89
N GLN A 2 1.35 13.66 1.83
CA GLN A 2 2.30 13.83 2.93
C GLN A 2 2.36 12.55 3.78
N ALA A 3 3.57 12.05 4.06
CA ALA A 3 3.73 10.84 4.87
C ALA A 3 3.00 10.96 6.22
N ILE A 4 2.25 9.91 6.57
CA ILE A 4 1.52 9.82 7.84
C ILE A 4 2.48 9.26 8.88
N ARG A 5 2.59 9.94 10.02
CA ARG A 5 3.46 9.57 11.13
C ARG A 5 2.63 9.19 12.34
N ILE A 6 2.84 7.98 12.87
CA ILE A 6 2.02 7.42 13.96
C ILE A 6 2.93 6.66 14.93
N LYS A 7 2.71 6.79 16.24
CA LYS A 7 3.46 5.98 17.19
C LYS A 7 3.05 4.51 17.12
N PRO A 8 3.97 3.55 17.34
CA PRO A 8 3.64 2.12 17.34
C PRO A 8 2.44 1.77 18.25
N GLU A 9 2.33 2.38 19.42
CA GLU A 9 1.23 2.14 20.36
C GLU A 9 -0.13 2.69 19.89
N GLU A 10 -0.14 3.63 18.94
CA GLU A 10 -1.35 4.24 18.38
C GLU A 10 -1.83 3.53 17.10
N PHE A 11 -1.01 2.64 16.52
CA PHE A 11 -1.33 1.91 15.30
C PHE A 11 -1.52 0.42 15.57
N ARG A 12 -2.67 -0.14 15.17
CA ARG A 12 -2.95 -1.58 15.25
C ARG A 12 -2.22 -2.33 14.13
N LEU A 13 -0.88 -2.30 14.15
CA LEU A 13 -0.01 -2.81 13.08
C LEU A 13 -0.29 -4.27 12.74
N GLU A 14 -0.34 -5.16 13.73
CA GLU A 14 -0.62 -6.59 13.49
C GLU A 14 -2.02 -6.79 12.88
N ASN A 15 -3.02 -6.00 13.27
CA ASN A 15 -4.36 -6.09 12.67
C ASN A 15 -4.37 -5.58 11.24
N PHE A 16 -3.57 -4.55 10.91
CA PHE A 16 -3.40 -4.08 9.55
C PHE A 16 -2.77 -5.16 8.67
N ILE A 17 -1.69 -5.79 9.14
CA ILE A 17 -1.00 -6.85 8.42
C ILE A 17 -1.90 -8.07 8.22
N ASN A 18 -2.62 -8.51 9.26
CA ASN A 18 -3.58 -9.60 9.14
C ASN A 18 -4.71 -9.25 8.16
N TYR A 19 -5.27 -8.04 8.26
CA TYR A 19 -6.29 -7.58 7.31
C TYR A 19 -5.76 -7.60 5.88
N TYR A 20 -4.50 -7.19 5.65
CA TYR A 20 -3.90 -7.28 4.34
C TYR A 20 -3.82 -8.72 3.84
N LYS A 21 -3.21 -9.62 4.62
CA LYS A 21 -3.04 -11.03 4.27
C LYS A 21 -4.38 -11.73 3.99
N ASP A 22 -5.43 -11.38 4.73
CA ASP A 22 -6.76 -11.98 4.56
C ASP A 22 -7.47 -11.54 3.26
N ASN A 23 -7.06 -10.43 2.63
CA ASN A 23 -7.79 -9.80 1.52
C ASN A 23 -6.95 -9.58 0.25
N CYS A 24 -5.62 -9.64 0.32
CA CYS A 24 -4.74 -9.31 -0.81
C CYS A 24 -4.91 -10.29 -1.98
N ASP A 25 -5.14 -11.57 -1.71
CA ASP A 25 -5.35 -12.58 -2.75
C ASP A 25 -6.60 -12.31 -3.57
N GLU A 26 -7.67 -11.76 -2.98
CA GLU A 26 -8.88 -11.40 -3.72
C GLU A 26 -8.63 -10.19 -4.62
N LEU A 27 -8.03 -9.13 -4.07
CA LEU A 27 -7.70 -7.92 -4.82
C LEU A 27 -6.75 -8.22 -5.99
N LEU A 28 -5.72 -9.03 -5.73
CA LEU A 28 -4.57 -9.22 -6.62
C LEU A 28 -4.58 -10.59 -7.31
N TYR A 29 -5.73 -11.27 -7.36
CA TYR A 29 -5.91 -12.61 -7.94
C TYR A 29 -5.31 -12.78 -9.34
N ASP A 30 -5.37 -11.72 -10.17
CA ASP A 30 -4.88 -11.74 -11.55
C ASP A 30 -3.38 -11.41 -11.69
N TYR A 31 -2.70 -11.12 -10.58
CA TYR A 31 -1.29 -10.77 -10.53
C TYR A 31 -0.44 -11.97 -10.07
N PRO A 32 0.86 -11.99 -10.40
CA PRO A 32 1.76 -13.02 -9.91
C PRO A 32 1.82 -13.04 -8.38
N ASP A 33 2.02 -14.21 -7.78
CA ASP A 33 2.01 -14.42 -6.32
C ASP A 33 2.97 -13.50 -5.54
N TYR A 34 4.05 -13.00 -6.15
CA TYR A 34 4.99 -12.10 -5.48
C TYR A 34 4.40 -10.70 -5.23
N VAL A 35 3.35 -10.33 -5.95
CA VAL A 35 2.65 -9.05 -5.83
C VAL A 35 1.65 -9.09 -4.67
N SER A 36 1.03 -10.24 -4.42
CA SER A 36 0.00 -10.45 -3.40
C SER A 36 0.56 -10.76 -2.00
N ARG A 37 1.75 -10.24 -1.67
CA ARG A 37 2.45 -10.50 -0.41
C ARG A 37 2.81 -9.22 0.32
N VAL A 38 3.26 -9.36 1.55
CA VAL A 38 3.96 -8.29 2.26
C VAL A 38 5.40 -8.30 1.79
N CYS A 39 5.78 -7.29 1.02
CA CYS A 39 7.13 -7.16 0.48
C CYS A 39 8.06 -6.54 1.53
N LEU A 40 9.27 -7.09 1.68
CA LEU A 40 10.29 -6.55 2.58
C LEU A 40 11.24 -5.65 1.78
N ILE A 41 11.41 -4.41 2.21
CA ILE A 41 12.34 -3.46 1.60
C ILE A 41 13.52 -3.30 2.55
N ASP A 42 14.70 -3.69 2.08
CA ASP A 42 15.93 -3.46 2.83
C ASP A 42 16.18 -1.95 2.94
N ARG A 43 16.29 -1.44 4.18
CA ARG A 43 16.49 0.01 4.40
C ARG A 43 17.85 0.49 3.90
N ASP A 44 18.86 -0.38 3.92
CA ASP A 44 20.21 -0.06 3.44
C ASP A 44 20.30 -0.14 1.90
N TYR A 45 19.36 -0.86 1.27
CA TYR A 45 19.26 -1.04 -0.18
C TYR A 45 17.83 -0.77 -0.67
N MET A 46 17.43 0.51 -0.64
CA MET A 46 16.06 0.99 -0.96
C MET A 46 15.45 0.52 -2.30
N ASP A 47 16.25 -0.05 -3.21
CA ASP A 47 15.80 -0.57 -4.51
C ASP A 47 15.63 -2.11 -4.53
N VAL A 48 15.86 -2.81 -3.41
CA VAL A 48 15.80 -4.27 -3.34
C VAL A 48 14.56 -4.70 -2.56
N ILE A 49 13.55 -5.12 -3.30
CA ILE A 49 12.40 -5.84 -2.76
C ILE A 49 12.85 -7.29 -2.56
N THR A 50 12.88 -7.71 -1.30
CA THR A 50 13.11 -9.11 -0.92
C THR A 50 11.77 -9.76 -0.62
N PHE A 51 11.60 -11.01 -1.06
CA PHE A 51 10.38 -11.76 -0.83
C PHE A 51 10.51 -12.59 0.45
N ASP A 52 9.40 -12.74 1.16
CA ASP A 52 9.28 -13.51 2.40
C ASP A 52 9.71 -14.99 2.25
N GLU A 53 9.65 -15.54 1.04
CA GLU A 53 10.15 -16.89 0.71
C GLU A 53 11.64 -17.11 1.05
N ASP A 54 12.43 -16.04 1.14
CA ASP A 54 13.83 -16.13 1.55
C ASP A 54 14.01 -16.22 3.09
N TYR A 55 12.93 -16.07 3.86
CA TYR A 55 12.94 -16.07 5.33
C TYR A 55 12.12 -17.24 5.90
N GLU A 56 12.82 -18.27 6.40
CA GLU A 56 12.20 -19.43 7.07
C GLU A 56 11.45 -19.07 8.38
N ASP A 57 11.66 -17.87 8.92
CA ASP A 57 11.21 -17.47 10.26
C ASP A 57 9.97 -16.54 10.27
N ILE A 58 9.43 -16.13 9.12
CA ILE A 58 8.24 -15.27 9.06
C ILE A 58 6.97 -16.14 8.98
N ASN A 59 6.24 -16.23 10.09
CA ASN A 59 5.08 -17.11 10.21
C ASN A 59 3.76 -16.32 10.36
N ASP A 60 3.78 -15.23 11.12
CA ASP A 60 2.58 -14.45 11.42
C ASP A 60 2.81 -12.92 11.38
N ALA A 61 1.74 -12.16 11.62
CA ALA A 61 1.80 -10.69 11.57
C ALA A 61 2.76 -10.08 12.62
N SER A 62 3.01 -10.76 13.73
CA SER A 62 3.92 -10.28 14.77
C SER A 62 5.37 -10.35 14.30
N ASP A 63 5.74 -11.34 13.49
CA ASP A 63 7.08 -11.44 12.90
C ASP A 63 7.37 -10.24 11.99
N TYR A 64 6.44 -9.88 11.09
CA TYR A 64 6.57 -8.68 10.26
C TYR A 64 6.63 -7.39 11.10
N ALA A 65 5.81 -7.30 12.15
CA ALA A 65 5.85 -6.14 13.06
C ALA A 65 7.21 -6.02 13.76
N ASN A 66 7.81 -7.14 14.16
CA ASN A 66 9.14 -7.17 14.77
C ASN A 66 10.22 -6.75 13.77
N LEU A 67 10.15 -7.19 12.50
CA LEU A 67 11.08 -6.75 11.45
C LEU A 67 11.02 -5.24 11.22
N LEU A 68 9.81 -4.67 11.16
CA LEU A 68 9.60 -3.23 10.99
C LEU A 68 10.17 -2.43 12.16
N LEU A 69 9.76 -2.78 13.39
CA LEU A 69 10.15 -2.06 14.59
C LEU A 69 11.61 -2.32 15.02
N GLY A 70 12.19 -3.40 14.54
CA GLY A 70 13.61 -3.74 14.68
C GLY A 70 14.52 -3.02 13.68
N GLU A 71 13.96 -2.22 12.76
CA GLU A 71 14.66 -1.48 11.70
C GLU A 71 15.34 -2.35 10.64
N GLU A 72 15.04 -3.66 10.61
CA GLU A 72 15.66 -4.56 9.64
C GLU A 72 15.08 -4.32 8.24
N TYR A 73 13.76 -4.13 8.15
CA TYR A 73 13.06 -3.96 6.89
C TYR A 73 11.92 -2.95 7.01
N ALA A 74 11.72 -2.16 5.96
CA ALA A 74 10.43 -1.52 5.74
C ALA A 74 9.46 -2.53 5.10
N LEU A 75 8.16 -2.35 5.33
CA LEU A 75 7.12 -3.23 4.81
C LEU A 75 6.37 -2.55 3.67
N HIS A 76 6.10 -3.27 2.60
CA HIS A 76 5.32 -2.79 1.47
C HIS A 76 4.07 -3.62 1.22
N PHE A 77 3.00 -2.92 0.87
CA PHE A 77 1.65 -3.47 0.68
C PHE A 77 1.04 -2.89 -0.59
N ALA A 78 0.55 -3.74 -1.49
CA ALA A 78 -0.25 -3.32 -2.64
C ALA A 78 -1.73 -3.23 -2.25
N ILE A 79 -2.23 -2.01 -2.03
CA ILE A 79 -3.56 -1.77 -1.43
C ILE A 79 -4.65 -1.40 -2.43
N GLY A 80 -4.30 -1.21 -3.69
CA GLY A 80 -5.29 -0.92 -4.74
C GLY A 80 -4.78 -1.18 -6.14
N LYS A 81 -5.70 -1.51 -7.04
CA LYS A 81 -5.43 -1.77 -8.47
C LYS A 81 -6.43 -1.03 -9.36
N THR A 82 -6.04 -0.83 -10.61
CA THR A 82 -7.02 -0.45 -11.64
C THR A 82 -7.65 -1.68 -12.27
N ASN A 83 -8.86 -1.50 -12.82
CA ASN A 83 -9.45 -2.50 -13.70
C ASN A 83 -8.84 -2.46 -15.11
N GLU A 84 -9.13 -3.46 -15.94
CA GLU A 84 -8.58 -3.57 -17.31
C GLU A 84 -8.82 -2.31 -18.18
N ASP A 85 -9.97 -1.66 -18.01
CA ASP A 85 -10.37 -0.45 -18.75
C ASP A 85 -9.75 0.85 -18.21
N LEU A 86 -8.98 0.77 -17.11
CA LEU A 86 -8.33 1.88 -16.41
C LEU A 86 -9.30 3.00 -16.02
N ASP A 87 -10.57 2.68 -15.81
CA ASP A 87 -11.62 3.64 -15.50
C ASP A 87 -12.10 3.58 -14.06
N LYS A 88 -11.62 2.58 -13.31
CA LYS A 88 -11.89 2.41 -11.89
C LYS A 88 -10.63 1.99 -11.16
N VAL A 89 -10.54 2.41 -9.91
CA VAL A 89 -9.58 1.90 -8.93
C VAL A 89 -10.34 1.16 -7.84
N GLU A 90 -9.94 -0.08 -7.58
CA GLU A 90 -10.44 -0.93 -6.51
C GLU A 90 -9.40 -0.96 -5.39
N PHE A 91 -9.85 -0.80 -4.16
CA PHE A 91 -9.00 -0.89 -2.97
C PHE A 91 -9.23 -2.21 -2.24
N LEU A 92 -8.27 -2.57 -1.39
CA LEU A 92 -8.25 -3.77 -0.56
C LEU A 92 -9.47 -3.95 0.36
N ASP A 93 -10.26 -2.90 0.59
CA ASP A 93 -11.52 -2.99 1.32
C ASP A 93 -12.76 -3.22 0.44
N GLY A 94 -12.54 -3.58 -0.82
CA GLY A 94 -13.58 -3.84 -1.82
C GLY A 94 -14.28 -2.58 -2.33
N LYS A 95 -13.86 -1.38 -1.90
CA LYS A 95 -14.41 -0.13 -2.43
C LYS A 95 -13.84 0.15 -3.80
N ILE A 96 -14.73 0.55 -4.71
CA ILE A 96 -14.42 0.85 -6.10
C ILE A 96 -14.74 2.32 -6.35
N TYR A 97 -13.78 3.04 -6.93
CA TYR A 97 -13.88 4.45 -7.26
C TYR A 97 -13.70 4.65 -8.77
N ASN A 98 -14.52 5.50 -9.38
CA ASN A 98 -14.41 5.83 -10.80
C ASN A 98 -13.32 6.89 -11.02
N LEU A 99 -12.41 6.64 -11.96
CA LEU A 99 -11.34 7.57 -12.37
C LEU A 99 -11.75 8.49 -13.53
N ARG A 100 -12.94 8.29 -14.13
CA ARG A 100 -13.38 9.05 -15.31
C ARG A 100 -14.01 10.39 -14.93
N SER A 101 -13.56 11.42 -15.65
CA SER A 101 -14.06 12.81 -15.56
C SER A 101 -15.38 13.08 -16.31
N TYR A 102 -15.98 12.12 -17.02
CA TYR A 102 -17.09 12.41 -17.92
C TYR A 102 -18.45 11.97 -17.37
N GLY A 103 -19.15 12.95 -16.82
CA GLY A 103 -20.59 12.91 -16.55
C GLY A 103 -20.92 14.00 -15.55
N ASP A 104 -21.78 14.95 -15.93
CA ASP A 104 -22.34 16.01 -15.08
C ASP A 104 -23.19 15.47 -13.90
N ASP A 105 -23.05 14.20 -13.52
CA ASP A 105 -23.71 13.61 -12.37
C ASP A 105 -22.82 13.83 -11.13
N GLU A 106 -22.93 15.04 -10.58
CA GLU A 106 -22.33 15.51 -9.32
C GLU A 106 -22.75 14.69 -8.07
N TYR A 107 -23.39 13.54 -8.23
CA TYR A 107 -24.08 12.79 -7.15
C TYR A 107 -23.43 11.45 -6.77
N GLU A 108 -22.32 11.03 -7.39
CA GLU A 108 -21.62 9.81 -6.97
C GLU A 108 -20.42 10.13 -6.07
N ASP A 109 -20.53 9.80 -4.78
CA ASP A 109 -19.50 9.95 -3.73
C ASP A 109 -18.18 9.19 -4.03
N TYR A 110 -18.10 8.44 -5.14
CA TYR A 110 -17.01 7.55 -5.51
C TYR A 110 -16.21 8.02 -6.74
N ASN A 111 -16.28 9.31 -7.09
CA ASN A 111 -15.57 9.86 -8.23
C ASN A 111 -14.23 10.47 -7.83
N ILE A 112 -13.16 10.04 -8.50
CA ILE A 112 -11.79 10.54 -8.38
C ILE A 112 -11.49 11.35 -9.63
N ARG A 113 -11.24 12.65 -9.45
CA ARG A 113 -11.00 13.60 -10.56
C ARG A 113 -9.51 13.87 -10.74
N ASP A 114 -8.77 13.77 -9.65
CA ASP A 114 -7.32 13.95 -9.62
C ASP A 114 -6.67 12.78 -8.87
N ILE A 115 -5.61 12.22 -9.47
CA ILE A 115 -4.80 11.15 -8.88
C ILE A 115 -3.39 11.63 -8.51
N GLY A 116 -3.06 12.91 -8.73
CA GLY A 116 -1.74 13.46 -8.49
C GLY A 116 -0.65 12.73 -9.28
N ASP A 117 0.40 12.31 -8.58
CA ASP A 117 1.59 11.64 -9.13
C ASP A 117 1.42 10.12 -9.29
N PHE A 118 0.24 9.57 -8.98
CA PHE A 118 -0.04 8.17 -9.27
C PHE A 118 -0.03 7.91 -10.78
N ARG A 119 0.58 6.80 -11.17
CA ARG A 119 0.57 6.27 -12.53
C ARG A 119 -0.32 5.05 -12.55
N LEU A 120 -1.63 5.24 -12.60
CA LEU A 120 -2.57 4.13 -12.53
C LEU A 120 -2.74 3.46 -13.89
N ASP A 121 -2.02 2.36 -14.12
CA ASP A 121 -2.14 1.51 -15.30
C ASP A 121 -2.03 0.02 -14.91
N LEU A 122 -2.07 -0.89 -15.89
CA LEU A 122 -2.02 -2.33 -15.63
C LEU A 122 -0.70 -2.80 -14.97
N ASN A 123 0.36 -2.00 -15.07
CA ASN A 123 1.68 -2.31 -14.52
C ASN A 123 1.92 -1.70 -13.13
N ASN A 124 1.07 -0.76 -12.71
CA ASN A 124 1.30 0.06 -11.52
C ASN A 124 0.11 -0.03 -10.56
N LEU A 125 0.41 -0.42 -9.33
CA LEU A 125 -0.54 -0.56 -8.23
C LEU A 125 -0.43 0.61 -7.26
N VAL A 126 -1.51 0.90 -6.55
CA VAL A 126 -1.49 1.79 -5.39
C VAL A 126 -0.89 1.03 -4.23
N GLY A 127 0.27 1.47 -3.75
CA GLY A 127 0.96 0.85 -2.64
C GLY A 127 1.08 1.74 -1.41
N LEU A 128 1.39 1.10 -0.27
CA LEU A 128 1.87 1.73 0.94
C LEU A 128 3.24 1.18 1.32
N THR A 129 4.12 2.04 1.80
CA THR A 129 5.35 1.65 2.51
C THR A 129 5.24 2.09 3.95
N LEU A 130 5.50 1.16 4.86
CA LEU A 130 5.63 1.39 6.29
C LEU A 130 7.12 1.30 6.64
N ASP A 131 7.67 2.38 7.15
CA ASP A 131 9.03 2.45 7.68
C ASP A 131 9.01 2.85 9.16
N PHE A 132 10.08 2.56 9.91
CA PHE A 132 10.20 2.96 11.32
C PHE A 132 11.30 4.00 11.51
N ASP A 133 10.88 5.22 11.86
CA ASP A 133 11.77 6.32 12.23
C ASP A 133 12.20 6.15 13.69
N TYR A 134 13.45 5.71 13.92
CA TYR A 134 13.97 5.44 15.26
C TYR A 134 14.20 6.70 16.09
N GLU A 135 14.53 7.83 15.43
CA GLU A 135 14.82 9.07 16.14
C GLU A 135 13.56 9.61 16.81
N ASP A 136 12.46 9.64 16.05
CA ASP A 136 11.16 10.13 16.51
C ASP A 136 10.27 9.01 17.10
N LYS A 137 10.65 7.75 16.91
CA LYS A 137 9.92 6.53 17.32
C LYS A 137 8.52 6.44 16.70
N GLU A 138 8.45 6.67 15.41
CA GLU A 138 7.21 6.72 14.65
C GLU A 138 7.24 5.74 13.48
N ILE A 139 6.11 5.12 13.20
CA ILE A 139 5.86 4.45 11.93
C ILE A 139 5.53 5.54 10.91
N VAL A 140 6.30 5.58 9.82
CA VAL A 140 6.13 6.48 8.68
C VAL A 140 5.44 5.70 7.57
N ILE A 141 4.26 6.17 7.17
CA ILE A 141 3.44 5.56 6.12
C ILE A 141 3.43 6.48 4.91
N SER A 142 4.02 6.03 3.80
CA SER A 142 4.04 6.74 2.52
C SER A 142 3.21 6.01 1.47
N SER A 143 2.51 6.78 0.63
CA SER A 143 1.88 6.27 -0.59
C SER A 143 2.91 6.11 -1.69
N VAL A 144 2.84 5.02 -2.45
CA VAL A 144 3.78 4.71 -3.52
C VAL A 144 3.08 4.17 -4.77
N ASN A 145 3.66 4.42 -5.94
CA ASN A 145 3.42 3.60 -7.12
C ASN A 145 4.23 2.32 -6.98
N PHE A 146 3.55 1.18 -7.01
CA PHE A 146 4.20 -0.12 -7.09
C PHE A 146 4.15 -0.64 -8.52
N GLU A 147 5.28 -0.49 -9.22
CA GLU A 147 5.45 -1.02 -10.56
C GLU A 147 5.86 -2.49 -10.47
N HIS A 148 4.93 -3.41 -10.73
CA HIS A 148 5.18 -4.84 -10.53
C HIS A 148 6.01 -5.50 -11.63
N GLY A 149 6.15 -4.86 -12.79
CA GLY A 149 7.06 -5.28 -13.86
C GLY A 149 6.58 -6.48 -14.70
N GLY A 150 5.38 -7.00 -14.47
CA GLY A 150 4.71 -8.02 -15.29
C GLY A 150 5.54 -9.29 -15.53
N GLU A 151 6.21 -9.80 -14.48
CA GLU A 151 7.15 -10.93 -14.51
C GLU A 151 8.43 -10.74 -15.37
N LEU A 152 8.55 -9.63 -16.10
CA LEU A 152 9.64 -9.38 -17.04
C LEU A 152 10.71 -8.43 -16.51
N ALA A 153 10.34 -7.58 -15.56
CA ALA A 153 11.20 -6.58 -14.95
C ALA A 153 11.19 -6.69 -13.42
N THR A 154 12.28 -6.26 -12.80
CA THR A 154 12.35 -6.13 -11.34
C THR A 154 11.29 -5.12 -10.88
N PRO A 155 10.48 -5.45 -9.86
CA PRO A 155 9.49 -4.53 -9.35
C PRO A 155 10.15 -3.27 -8.78
N ARG A 156 9.44 -2.14 -8.82
CA ARG A 156 9.94 -0.84 -8.34
C ARG A 156 8.90 -0.15 -7.48
N ILE A 157 9.39 0.55 -6.47
CA ILE A 157 8.58 1.36 -5.56
C ILE A 157 8.98 2.82 -5.75
N ILE A 158 8.00 3.66 -6.05
CA ILE A 158 8.22 5.09 -6.31
C ILE A 158 7.28 5.87 -5.40
N GLU A 159 7.84 6.67 -4.50
CA GLU A 159 7.05 7.51 -3.60
C GLU A 159 6.18 8.52 -4.37
N VAL A 160 4.97 8.75 -3.84
CA VAL A 160 3.95 9.63 -4.42
C VAL A 160 3.78 10.83 -3.50
N GLU A 161 4.31 11.99 -3.92
CA GLU A 161 4.27 13.24 -3.14
C GLU A 161 2.89 13.90 -3.19
N ASP A 162 2.20 13.86 -4.33
CA ASP A 162 0.80 14.28 -4.48
C ASP A 162 -0.09 13.10 -4.87
N SER A 163 -1.19 12.89 -4.14
CA SER A 163 -2.13 11.79 -4.38
C SER A 163 -3.50 12.27 -4.85
N GLY A 164 -3.69 13.59 -5.04
CA GLY A 164 -4.97 14.16 -5.45
C GLY A 164 -6.14 13.72 -4.56
N ASP A 165 -7.26 13.35 -5.17
CA ASP A 165 -8.47 12.91 -4.46
C ASP A 165 -8.29 11.54 -3.77
N LEU A 166 -7.32 10.73 -4.20
CA LEU A 166 -7.03 9.43 -3.59
C LEU A 166 -6.42 9.56 -2.20
N GLU A 167 -5.84 10.71 -1.86
CA GLU A 167 -5.31 10.97 -0.52
C GLU A 167 -6.35 10.68 0.56
N LYS A 168 -7.57 11.20 0.40
CA LYS A 168 -8.65 10.97 1.36
C LYS A 168 -9.06 9.51 1.45
N VAL A 169 -9.04 8.78 0.33
CA VAL A 169 -9.37 7.35 0.29
C VAL A 169 -8.34 6.56 1.09
N ILE A 170 -7.06 6.81 0.82
CA ILE A 170 -5.92 6.14 1.47
C ILE A 170 -5.87 6.48 2.97
N VAL A 171 -5.99 7.76 3.34
CA VAL A 171 -6.03 8.20 4.75
C VAL A 171 -7.19 7.54 5.49
N ASN A 172 -8.41 7.55 4.93
CA ASN A 172 -9.58 6.91 5.55
C ASN A 172 -9.40 5.40 5.71
N PHE A 173 -8.69 4.75 4.78
CA PHE A 173 -8.34 3.34 4.90
C PHE A 173 -7.39 3.10 6.08
N ILE A 174 -6.31 3.87 6.19
CA ILE A 174 -5.30 3.77 7.27
C ILE A 174 -5.92 4.10 8.64
N GLU A 175 -6.78 5.12 8.72
CA GLU A 175 -7.44 5.57 9.96
C GLU A 175 -8.23 4.45 10.67
N ARG A 176 -8.69 3.43 9.94
CA ARG A 176 -9.40 2.27 10.51
C ARG A 176 -8.55 1.48 11.50
N PHE A 177 -7.24 1.59 11.40
CA PHE A 177 -6.27 0.88 12.21
C PHE A 177 -5.64 1.75 13.30
N ILE A 178 -6.01 3.03 13.38
CA ILE A 178 -5.53 3.95 14.41
C ILE A 178 -6.40 3.82 15.67
N ILE A 179 -5.75 3.73 16.83
CA ILE A 179 -6.41 3.75 18.13
C ILE A 179 -6.73 5.21 18.48
N LYS A 180 -8.02 5.56 18.44
CA LYS A 180 -8.50 6.87 18.89
C LYS A 180 -8.70 6.80 20.41
N GLU A 181 -8.01 7.67 21.16
CA GLU A 181 -8.19 7.87 22.61
C GLU A 181 -9.60 8.35 22.97
#